data_AF-A0A6M2CIL4-F1
#
_entry.id   AF-A0A6M2CIL4-F1
#
_cell.length_a   1.000
_cell.length_b   1.000
_cell.length_c   1.000
_cell.angle_alpha   90.00
_cell.angle_beta   90.00
_cell.angle_gamma   90.00
#
_symmetry.space_group_name_H-M   'P 1'
#
loop_
_entity.id
_entity.type
_entity.pdbx_description
1 polymer ?
#
loop_
_entity_poly.entity_id
_entity_poly.type
_entity_poly.pdbx_seq_one_letter_code
_entity_poly.pdbx_strand_id
1 'polypeptide(L)' 'VQYVYDALQDEKTEEEIKEALDEVCTLFHGDRRQQCVNMVNTYFEIIVSLIVQDFTPQQICQTIGLCPSSEYWFSSATF' A
#
# COMPACT_ATOMS: atom_id res chain seq x y z
N VAL A 1 -8.99 -4.47 0.50
CA VAL A 1 -8.26 -4.51 -0.80
C VAL A 1 -9.20 -4.46 -1.98
N GLN A 2 -10.25 -5.31 -2.03
CA GLN A 2 -11.27 -5.27 -3.11
C GLN A 2 -11.96 -3.90 -3.26
N TYR A 3 -12.35 -3.28 -2.14
CA TYR A 3 -13.03 -1.96 -2.14
C TYR A 3 -12.21 -0.85 -2.80
N VAL A 4 -10.90 -0.87 -2.61
CA VAL A 4 -9.98 0.10 -3.21
C VAL A 4 -9.89 -0.17 -4.72
N TYR A 5 -9.97 -1.42 -5.15
CA TYR A 5 -9.92 -1.75 -6.58
C TYR A 5 -11.16 -1.34 -7.36
N ASP A 6 -12.34 -1.56 -6.80
CA ASP A 6 -13.61 -1.24 -7.46
C ASP A 6 -13.85 0.28 -7.50
N ALA A 7 -13.33 1.04 -6.52
CA ALA A 7 -13.39 2.50 -6.52
C ALA A 7 -12.51 3.17 -7.59
N LEU A 8 -11.59 2.41 -8.18
CA LEU A 8 -10.49 2.95 -8.97
C LEU A 8 -10.60 2.57 -10.47
N GLN A 9 -11.81 2.27 -10.95
CA GLN A 9 -12.11 1.95 -12.36
C GLN A 9 -12.31 3.18 -13.25
N ASP A 10 -12.49 4.38 -12.70
CA ASP A 10 -12.47 5.63 -13.45
C ASP A 10 -11.22 6.41 -13.03
N GLU A 11 -10.30 6.63 -13.97
CA GLU A 11 -9.15 7.55 -13.87
C GLU A 11 -8.49 7.70 -12.49
N LYS A 12 -7.67 6.71 -12.08
CA LYS A 12 -6.81 6.86 -10.89
C LYS A 12 -5.79 7.97 -11.10
N THR A 13 -6.17 9.20 -10.82
CA THR A 13 -5.22 10.31 -10.76
C THR A 13 -4.28 10.07 -9.57
N GLU A 14 -3.04 10.54 -9.67
CA GLU A 14 -2.09 10.47 -8.55
C GLU A 14 -2.70 11.01 -7.26
N GLU A 15 -3.60 11.98 -7.38
CA GLU A 15 -4.29 12.65 -6.30
C GLU A 15 -5.23 11.71 -5.52
N GLU A 16 -6.03 10.88 -6.19
CA GLU A 16 -6.90 9.90 -5.52
C GLU A 16 -6.12 8.80 -4.81
N ILE A 17 -5.01 8.34 -5.43
CA ILE A 17 -4.13 7.35 -4.80
C ILE A 17 -3.51 7.94 -3.53
N LYS A 18 -3.17 9.24 -3.55
CA LYS A 18 -2.62 9.94 -2.41
C LYS A 18 -3.65 10.08 -1.29
N GLU A 19 -4.87 10.49 -1.61
CA GLU A 19 -5.95 10.61 -0.62
C GLU A 19 -6.25 9.28 0.06
N ALA A 20 -6.34 8.19 -0.72
CA ALA A 20 -6.57 6.86 -0.16
C ALA A 20 -5.44 6.41 0.79
N LEU A 21 -4.18 6.72 0.47
CA LEU A 21 -3.05 6.39 1.34
C LEU A 21 -3.01 7.27 2.60
N ASP A 22 -3.40 8.54 2.47
CA ASP A 22 -3.44 9.47 3.61
C ASP A 22 -4.60 9.13 4.57
N GLU A 23 -5.76 8.68 4.05
CA GLU A 23 -6.86 8.14 4.86
C GLU A 23 -6.43 6.95 5.71
N VAL A 24 -5.63 6.04 5.17
CA VAL A 24 -5.09 4.90 5.94
C VAL A 24 -4.24 5.40 7.11
N CYS A 25 -3.47 6.47 6.93
CA CYS A 25 -2.69 7.06 8.01
C CYS A 25 -3.55 7.74 9.08
N THR A 26 -4.79 8.15 8.77
CA THR A 26 -5.73 8.68 9.77
C THR A 26 -6.24 7.64 10.76
N LEU A 27 -6.17 6.34 10.40
CA LEU A 27 -6.52 5.22 11.29
C LEU A 27 -5.51 5.04 12.44
N PHE A 28 -4.32 5.63 12.32
CA PHE A 28 -3.28 5.57 13.34
C PHE A 28 -3.31 6.83 14.22
N HIS A 29 -2.98 6.66 15.50
CA HIS A 29 -2.89 7.74 16.48
C HIS A 29 -1.47 7.93 17.02
N GLY A 30 -1.11 9.16 17.36
CA GLY A 30 0.20 9.52 17.90
C GLY A 30 1.34 9.30 16.90
N ASP A 31 2.50 8.85 17.39
CA ASP A 31 3.72 8.69 16.59
C ASP A 31 3.55 7.68 15.44
N ARG A 32 2.65 6.71 15.57
CA ARG A 32 2.33 5.74 14.50
C ARG A 32 1.72 6.41 13.26
N ARG A 33 0.99 7.52 13.45
CA ARG A 33 0.48 8.31 12.33
C ARG A 33 1.62 8.97 11.57
N GLN A 34 2.57 9.58 12.26
CA GLN A 34 3.74 10.17 11.61
C GLN A 34 4.60 9.12 10.91
N GLN A 35 4.76 7.94 11.52
CA GLN A 35 5.44 6.82 10.86
C GLN A 35 4.71 6.39 9.59
N CYS A 36 3.38 6.26 9.62
CA CYS A 36 2.59 5.95 8.43
C CYS A 36 2.77 7.02 7.33
N VAL A 37 2.63 8.31 7.67
CA VAL A 37 2.76 9.41 6.71
C VAL A 37 4.16 9.45 6.10
N ASN A 38 5.21 9.26 6.89
CA ASN A 38 6.59 9.19 6.38
C ASN A 38 6.77 8.00 5.43
N MET A 39 6.17 6.85 5.76
CA MET A 39 6.24 5.66 4.94
C MET A 39 5.49 5.87 3.62
N VAL A 40 4.27 6.41 3.67
CA VAL A 40 3.48 6.78 2.49
C VAL A 40 4.28 7.74 1.63
N ASN A 41 4.80 8.86 2.17
CA ASN A 41 5.58 9.81 1.38
C ASN A 41 6.85 9.20 0.76
N THR A 42 7.50 8.26 1.43
CA THR A 42 8.71 7.60 0.91
C THR A 42 8.39 6.66 -0.25
N TYR A 43 7.29 5.91 -0.15
CA TYR A 43 6.92 4.91 -1.15
C TYR A 43 5.89 5.41 -2.17
N PHE A 44 5.31 6.59 -1.98
CA PHE A 44 4.22 7.14 -2.78
C PHE A 44 4.56 7.15 -4.28
N GLU A 45 5.69 7.73 -4.65
CA GLU A 45 6.13 7.80 -6.05
C GLU A 45 6.27 6.41 -6.69
N ILE A 46 6.82 5.45 -5.96
CA ILE A 46 6.95 4.06 -6.42
C ILE A 46 5.58 3.38 -6.50
N ILE A 47 4.72 3.54 -5.49
CA ILE A 47 3.37 2.96 -5.45
C ILE A 47 2.55 3.46 -6.63
N VAL A 48 2.55 4.77 -6.88
CA VAL A 48 1.88 5.39 -8.03
C VAL A 48 2.43 4.82 -9.33
N SER A 49 3.76 4.80 -9.50
CA SER A 49 4.39 4.27 -10.71
C SER A 49 4.04 2.80 -10.97
N LEU A 50 3.95 1.98 -9.91
CA LEU A 50 3.56 0.57 -10.01
C LEU A 50 2.07 0.42 -10.34
N ILE A 51 1.19 1.24 -9.75
CA ILE A 51 -0.25 1.23 -10.05
C ILE A 51 -0.50 1.61 -11.53
N VAL A 52 0.22 2.61 -12.05
CA VAL A 52 0.14 3.02 -13.47
C VAL A 52 0.66 1.93 -14.40
N GLN A 53 1.58 1.09 -13.92
CA GLN A 53 2.08 -0.09 -14.64
C GLN A 53 1.18 -1.34 -14.49
N ASP A 54 -0.06 -1.18 -14.03
CA ASP A 54 -1.04 -2.26 -13.81
C ASP A 54 -0.60 -3.33 -12.77
N PHE A 55 0.26 -2.97 -11.82
CA PHE A 55 0.62 -3.89 -10.73
C PHE A 55 -0.55 -4.10 -9.76
N THR A 56 -0.66 -5.33 -9.26
CA THR A 56 -1.62 -5.66 -8.20
C THR A 56 -1.15 -5.18 -6.82
N PRO A 57 -2.05 -4.83 -5.89
CA PRO A 57 -1.75 -4.52 -4.48
C PRO A 57 -0.89 -5.57 -3.80
N GLN A 58 -1.07 -6.86 -4.10
CA GLN A 58 -0.17 -7.90 -3.60
C GLN A 58 1.26 -7.70 -4.12
N GLN A 59 1.44 -7.48 -5.43
CA GLN A 59 2.75 -7.25 -6.02
C GLN A 59 3.38 -5.95 -5.52
N ILE A 60 2.61 -4.88 -5.40
CA ILE A 60 3.07 -3.60 -4.86
C ILE A 60 3.54 -3.79 -3.42
N CYS A 61 2.71 -4.38 -2.56
CA CYS A 61 3.01 -4.59 -1.14
C CYS A 61 4.25 -5.45 -0.92
N GLN A 62 4.49 -6.44 -1.79
CA GLN A 62 5.71 -7.25 -1.77
C GLN A 62 6.92 -6.47 -2.28
N THR A 63 6.76 -5.67 -3.35
CA THR A 63 7.82 -4.85 -3.94
C THR A 63 8.36 -3.80 -2.97
N ILE A 64 7.48 -3.19 -2.17
CA ILE A 64 7.85 -2.22 -1.12
C ILE A 64 8.17 -2.88 0.22
N GLY A 65 8.18 -4.23 0.30
CA GLY A 65 8.61 -4.99 1.47
C GLY A 65 7.68 -4.93 2.68
N LEU A 66 6.43 -4.48 2.50
CA LEU A 66 5.45 -4.37 3.59
C LEU A 66 4.66 -5.66 3.81
N CYS A 67 4.47 -6.44 2.75
CA CYS A 67 3.86 -7.75 2.85
C CYS A 67 4.96 -8.82 2.78
N PRO A 68 4.86 -9.89 3.59
CA PRO A 68 5.66 -11.07 3.35
C PRO A 68 5.41 -11.54 1.90
N SER A 69 6.48 -11.81 1.16
CA SER A 69 6.36 -12.56 -0.09
C SER A 69 5.63 -13.86 0.23
N SER A 70 4.78 -14.34 -0.67
CA SER A 70 4.02 -15.58 -0.48
C SER A 70 4.90 -16.83 -0.35
N GLU A 71 6.20 -16.70 -0.09
CA GLU A 71 7.13 -17.76 0.31
C GLU A 71 7.12 -18.05 1.82
N TYR A 72 6.55 -17.19 2.66
CA TYR A 72 6.59 -17.41 4.12
C TYR A 72 5.37 -18.17 4.68
N TRP A 73 4.61 -18.89 3.84
CA TRP A 73 3.51 -19.73 4.36
C TRP A 73 4.00 -20.99 5.09
N PHE A 74 5.28 -21.37 4.95
CA PHE A 74 5.80 -22.58 5.59
C PHE A 74 6.60 -22.36 6.88
N SER A 75 7.06 -21.15 7.20
CA SER A 75 8.01 -21.00 8.33
C SER A 75 7.38 -20.66 9.68
N SER A 76 6.07 -20.43 9.77
CA SER A 76 5.36 -20.21 11.05
C SER A 76 4.56 -21.44 11.52
N ALA A 77 4.89 -22.64 11.02
CA ALA A 77 4.49 -23.92 11.63
C ALA A 77 5.54 -24.50 12.60
N THR A 78 6.54 -23.74 13.02
CA THR A 78 7.42 -24.10 14.14
C THR A 78 8.09 -22.85 14.72
N PHE A 79 7.45 -22.24 15.70
CA PHE A 79 8.05 -21.96 17.01
C PHE A 79 6.95 -21.91 18.06
#